data_AF-A0A822AAD8-F1
#
_entry.id   AF-A0A822AAD8-F1
#
_cell.length_a   1.000
_cell.length_b   1.000
_cell.length_c   1.000
_cell.angle_alpha   90.00
_cell.angle_beta   90.00
_cell.angle_gamma   90.00
#
_symmetry.space_group_name_H-M   'P 1'
#
loop_
_entity.id
_entity.type
_entity.pdbx_description
1 polymer ?
#
loop_
_entity_poly.entity_id
_entity_poly.type
_entity_poly.pdbx_seq_one_letter_code
_entity_poly.pdbx_strand_id
1 'polypeptide(L)'
;HRSIVYPIEIRSTTDEIISRLFNKVTDDPLTVFVCGAKDSGKSTYLRYLINKCLSQTNMIPRIAFLDCDLGQSEFTPSGSISLINNLTEPLFGPSASHLKKPLKSFYFGNIKVENDKILNYLNYVKLSYDCIKNQQYDLLLVNTMGWGSDTGLVIMKELIDLIKPAILVQLRSSSPHFRHIMPDISPLWSKNASISNLYRHVYEIPLNYSYDKYDYNLLLTPVRQHSHGKSNLTRQACLWSYFSQIETKKLII
;
A
#
# COMPACT_ATOMS: atom_id res chain seq x y z
N HIS A 1 28.42 -15.91 -10.59
CA HIS A 1 27.66 -14.67 -10.36
C HIS A 1 26.17 -14.91 -10.59
N ARG A 2 25.36 -15.09 -9.53
CA ARG A 2 23.90 -15.05 -9.68
C ARG A 2 23.50 -13.59 -9.69
N SER A 3 23.29 -13.03 -10.88
CA SER A 3 22.67 -11.72 -11.03
C SER A 3 21.29 -11.77 -10.36
N ILE A 4 21.08 -10.82 -9.47
CA ILE A 4 19.85 -10.65 -8.73
C ILE A 4 18.88 -9.90 -9.66
N VAL A 5 17.82 -10.57 -10.12
CA VAL A 5 16.85 -10.02 -11.07
C VAL A 5 15.50 -9.89 -10.37
N TYR A 6 14.97 -8.66 -10.25
CA TYR A 6 13.57 -8.46 -9.87
C TYR A 6 12.66 -9.09 -10.93
N PRO A 7 11.43 -9.53 -10.59
CA PRO A 7 10.40 -9.66 -11.60
C PRO A 7 10.35 -8.35 -12.41
N ILE A 8 10.49 -8.45 -13.72
CA ILE A 8 10.60 -7.29 -14.61
C ILE A 8 9.38 -6.36 -14.46
N GLU A 9 8.24 -6.94 -14.11
CA GLU A 9 6.97 -6.28 -13.85
C GLU A 9 7.05 -5.33 -12.65
N ILE A 10 7.76 -5.71 -11.57
CA ILE A 10 7.92 -4.85 -10.38
C ILE A 10 8.73 -3.61 -10.73
N ARG A 11 9.85 -3.78 -11.44
CA ARG A 11 10.70 -2.66 -11.87
C ARG A 11 9.94 -1.75 -12.84
N SER A 12 9.35 -2.32 -13.88
CA SER A 12 8.60 -1.57 -14.89
C SER A 12 7.48 -0.73 -14.26
N THR A 13 6.72 -1.31 -13.34
CA THR A 13 5.62 -0.60 -12.66
C THR A 13 6.15 0.50 -11.73
N THR A 14 7.24 0.24 -11.02
CA THR A 14 7.89 1.27 -10.18
C THR A 14 8.45 2.42 -11.02
N ASP A 15 9.10 2.12 -12.14
CA ASP A 15 9.64 3.13 -13.05
C ASP A 15 8.52 3.96 -13.69
N GLU A 16 7.37 3.35 -14.01
CA GLU A 16 6.18 4.05 -14.49
C GLU A 16 5.61 5.01 -13.43
N ILE A 17 5.45 4.53 -12.19
CA ILE A 17 4.96 5.36 -11.06
C ILE A 17 5.89 6.56 -10.85
N ILE A 18 7.21 6.32 -10.86
CA ILE A 18 8.22 7.37 -10.72
C ILE A 18 8.11 8.34 -11.89
N SER A 19 8.07 7.85 -13.13
CA SER A 19 7.92 8.70 -14.32
C SER A 19 6.69 9.61 -14.23
N ARG A 20 5.53 9.07 -13.84
CA ARG A 20 4.30 9.87 -13.65
C ARG A 20 4.42 10.89 -12.52
N LEU A 21 5.09 10.54 -11.43
CA LEU A 21 5.33 11.46 -10.31
C LEU A 21 6.18 12.67 -10.74
N PHE A 22 7.22 12.46 -11.55
CA PHE A 22 8.13 13.52 -11.98
C PHE A 22 7.67 14.27 -13.23
N ASN A 23 6.79 13.68 -14.05
CA ASN A 23 6.25 14.29 -15.27
C ASN A 23 4.80 14.79 -15.10
N LYS A 24 4.30 14.91 -13.86
CA LYS A 24 2.94 15.43 -13.63
C LYS A 24 2.83 16.87 -14.12
N VAL A 25 1.73 17.15 -14.83
CA VAL A 25 1.44 18.48 -15.40
C VAL A 25 0.73 19.39 -14.38
N THR A 26 0.01 18.79 -13.42
CA THR A 26 -0.68 19.50 -12.34
C THR A 26 0.08 19.32 -11.02
N ASP A 27 -0.17 20.23 -10.09
CA ASP A 27 0.36 20.10 -8.72
C ASP A 27 -0.35 19.02 -7.90
N ASP A 28 -1.41 18.40 -8.45
CA ASP A 28 -2.19 17.38 -7.76
C ASP A 28 -1.29 16.21 -7.31
N PRO A 29 -1.44 15.73 -6.07
CA PRO A 29 -0.63 14.63 -5.58
C PRO A 29 -0.97 13.31 -6.29
N LEU A 30 0.06 12.53 -6.63
CA LEU A 30 -0.12 11.18 -7.15
C LEU A 30 -0.48 10.24 -5.99
N THR A 31 -1.58 9.49 -6.10
CA THR A 31 -1.98 8.50 -5.09
C THR A 31 -1.81 7.08 -5.63
N VAL A 32 -1.01 6.27 -4.92
CA VAL A 32 -0.75 4.86 -5.22
C VAL A 32 -1.30 3.99 -4.09
N PHE A 33 -2.22 3.10 -4.43
CA PHE A 33 -2.87 2.20 -3.48
C PHE A 33 -2.37 0.77 -3.69
N VAL A 34 -1.79 0.18 -2.64
CA VAL A 34 -1.18 -1.15 -2.72
C VAL A 34 -2.03 -2.15 -1.95
N CYS A 35 -2.50 -3.19 -2.64
CA CYS A 35 -3.33 -4.25 -2.09
C CYS A 35 -2.85 -5.64 -2.48
N GLY A 36 -3.50 -6.68 -1.94
CA GLY A 36 -3.10 -8.06 -2.12
C GLY A 36 -3.25 -8.87 -0.83
N ALA A 37 -3.26 -10.20 -0.97
CA ALA A 37 -3.44 -11.10 0.16
C ALA A 37 -2.34 -10.95 1.24
N LYS A 38 -2.60 -11.50 2.43
CA LYS A 38 -1.60 -11.59 3.50
C LYS A 38 -0.31 -12.22 2.98
N ASP A 39 0.83 -11.67 3.37
CA ASP A 39 2.17 -12.12 2.97
C ASP A 39 2.50 -12.02 1.47
N SER A 40 1.71 -11.28 0.67
CA SER A 40 2.00 -11.06 -0.77
C SER A 40 3.20 -10.15 -1.06
N GLY A 41 3.73 -9.46 -0.04
CA GLY A 41 4.88 -8.57 -0.14
C GLY A 41 4.57 -7.06 -0.23
N LYS A 42 3.34 -6.64 0.12
CA LYS A 42 2.90 -5.23 0.06
C LYS A 42 3.86 -4.24 0.73
N SER A 43 4.17 -4.44 2.01
CA SER A 43 5.09 -3.56 2.76
C SER A 43 6.50 -3.56 2.15
N THR A 44 6.97 -4.71 1.65
CA THR A 44 8.27 -4.80 0.96
C THR A 44 8.29 -3.98 -0.33
N TYR A 45 7.22 -4.06 -1.14
CA TYR A 45 7.08 -3.27 -2.36
C TYR A 45 7.00 -1.77 -2.05
N LEU A 46 6.25 -1.39 -1.02
CA LEU A 46 6.15 0.00 -0.58
C LEU A 46 7.50 0.55 -0.10
N ARG A 47 8.26 -0.20 0.71
CA ARG A 47 9.63 0.18 1.09
C ARG A 47 10.52 0.35 -0.13
N TYR A 48 10.44 -0.58 -1.09
CA TYR A 48 11.19 -0.51 -2.34
C TYR A 48 10.87 0.78 -3.11
N LEU A 49 9.58 1.08 -3.29
CA LEU A 49 9.09 2.27 -3.99
C LEU A 49 9.54 3.56 -3.28
N ILE A 50 9.38 3.65 -1.95
CA ILE A 50 9.86 4.79 -1.15
C ILE A 50 11.35 5.01 -1.39
N ASN A 51 12.16 3.97 -1.22
CA ASN A 51 13.61 4.08 -1.34
C ASN A 51 14.04 4.44 -2.78
N LYS A 52 13.31 3.99 -3.81
CA LYS A 52 13.54 4.38 -5.20
C LYS A 52 13.15 5.82 -5.49
N CYS A 53 12.05 6.31 -4.94
CA CYS A 53 11.66 7.72 -5.06
C CYS A 53 12.70 8.63 -4.39
N LEU A 54 13.17 8.26 -3.19
CA LEU A 54 14.18 9.02 -2.45
C LEU A 54 15.59 8.94 -3.05
N SER A 55 15.86 7.99 -3.96
CA SER A 55 17.15 7.88 -4.65
C SER A 55 17.23 8.66 -5.96
N GLN A 56 16.15 9.34 -6.37
CA GLN A 56 16.15 10.13 -7.60
C GLN A 56 17.01 11.39 -7.42
N THR A 57 17.87 11.68 -8.40
CA THR A 57 18.87 12.76 -8.31
C THR A 57 18.30 14.15 -8.60
N ASN A 58 17.20 14.23 -9.32
CA ASN A 58 16.71 15.50 -9.87
C ASN A 58 15.86 16.27 -8.87
N MET A 59 15.05 15.56 -8.07
CA MET A 59 14.18 16.14 -7.05
C MET A 59 13.77 15.06 -6.07
N ILE A 60 13.67 15.41 -4.78
CA ILE A 60 13.16 14.53 -3.74
C ILE A 60 11.67 14.88 -3.52
N PRO A 61 10.73 13.97 -3.85
CA PRO A 61 9.30 14.24 -3.69
C PRO A 61 8.91 14.24 -2.21
N ARG A 62 7.89 15.01 -1.85
CA ARG A 62 7.25 14.94 -0.51
C ARG A 62 6.36 13.70 -0.47
N ILE A 63 6.82 12.65 0.20
CA ILE A 63 6.11 11.38 0.28
C ILE A 63 5.27 11.34 1.57
N ALA A 64 3.97 11.13 1.42
CA ALA A 64 3.05 10.78 2.49
C ALA A 64 2.74 9.27 2.45
N PHE A 65 2.45 8.71 3.62
CA PHE A 65 2.17 7.29 3.79
C PHE A 65 0.96 7.09 4.70
N LEU A 66 -0.09 6.46 4.17
CA LEU A 66 -1.27 6.07 4.92
C LEU A 66 -1.22 4.56 5.14
N ASP A 67 -0.99 4.16 6.37
CA ASP A 67 -0.99 2.75 6.77
C ASP A 67 -2.35 2.34 7.31
N CYS A 68 -3.02 1.47 6.57
CA CYS A 68 -4.28 0.88 6.98
C CYS A 68 -4.12 -0.57 7.48
N ASP A 69 -2.89 -1.11 7.60
CA ASP A 69 -2.64 -2.47 8.10
C ASP A 69 -2.48 -2.51 9.63
N LEU A 70 -3.50 -3.01 10.33
CA LEU A 70 -3.47 -3.17 11.79
C LEU A 70 -2.56 -4.32 12.25
N GLY A 71 -2.31 -5.32 11.41
CA GLY A 71 -1.54 -6.51 11.78
C GLY A 71 -0.04 -6.27 11.73
N GLN A 72 0.43 -5.79 10.58
CA GLN A 72 1.86 -5.53 10.32
C GLN A 72 2.07 -4.08 9.93
N SER A 73 1.80 -3.18 10.89
CA SER A 73 1.95 -1.75 10.68
C SER A 73 3.41 -1.37 10.37
N GLU A 74 3.56 -0.36 9.53
CA GLU A 74 4.78 0.34 9.17
C GLU A 74 4.84 1.67 9.93
N PHE A 75 6.03 2.10 10.38
CA PHE A 75 6.27 3.35 11.13
C PHE A 75 5.62 3.49 12.52
N THR A 76 4.57 2.75 12.82
CA THR A 76 3.86 2.77 14.11
C THR A 76 3.67 1.37 14.68
N PRO A 77 3.42 1.22 16.00
CA PRO A 77 3.07 -0.07 16.58
C PRO A 77 1.81 -0.69 15.95
N SER A 78 1.77 -2.02 15.90
CA SER A 78 0.60 -2.78 15.43
C SER A 78 -0.69 -2.37 16.14
N GLY A 79 -1.81 -2.49 15.43
CA GLY A 79 -3.13 -2.08 15.89
C GLY A 79 -3.42 -0.59 15.66
N SER A 80 -2.62 0.09 14.83
CA SER A 80 -2.80 1.51 14.52
C SER A 80 -3.12 1.71 13.04
N ILE A 81 -4.05 2.63 12.74
CA ILE A 81 -4.14 3.27 11.42
C ILE A 81 -3.37 4.58 11.54
N SER A 82 -2.36 4.77 10.70
CA SER A 82 -1.46 5.91 10.84
C SER A 82 -1.21 6.63 9.52
N LEU A 83 -1.08 7.95 9.61
CA LEU A 83 -0.69 8.83 8.52
C LEU A 83 0.66 9.44 8.87
N ILE A 84 1.68 9.13 8.06
CA ILE A 84 2.98 9.77 8.08
C ILE A 84 3.02 10.79 6.94
N ASN A 85 3.54 11.99 7.20
CA ASN A 85 3.80 12.98 6.16
C ASN A 85 5.30 13.29 6.10
N ASN A 86 5.79 13.72 4.93
CA ASN A 86 7.18 14.09 4.68
C ASN A 86 8.20 13.00 5.04
N LEU A 87 8.07 11.82 4.43
CA LEU A 87 9.13 10.81 4.47
C LEU A 87 10.34 11.29 3.66
N THR A 88 11.45 11.55 4.35
CA THR A 88 12.70 12.08 3.77
C THR A 88 13.86 11.10 3.82
N GLU A 89 13.72 10.00 4.56
CA GLU A 89 14.79 9.04 4.81
C GLU A 89 14.43 7.67 4.25
N PRO A 90 15.40 6.96 3.65
CA PRO A 90 15.20 5.58 3.24
C PRO A 90 14.92 4.64 4.41
N LEU A 91 14.13 3.62 4.13
CA LEU A 91 13.72 2.60 5.07
C LEU A 91 14.64 1.40 4.98
N PHE A 92 15.50 1.26 5.98
CA PHE A 92 16.38 0.12 6.13
C PHE A 92 15.94 -0.73 7.33
N GLY A 93 15.69 -2.01 7.08
CA GLY A 93 15.33 -2.96 8.13
C GLY A 93 13.83 -3.15 8.36
N PRO A 94 13.47 -3.94 9.39
CA PRO A 94 12.08 -4.26 9.73
C PRO A 94 11.31 -3.04 10.25
N SER A 95 9.97 -3.08 10.29
CA SER A 95 9.15 -1.93 10.69
C SER A 95 9.54 -1.30 12.03
N ALA A 96 9.95 -2.13 13.00
CA ALA A 96 10.40 -1.66 14.31
C ALA A 96 11.70 -0.84 14.30
N SER A 97 12.50 -0.86 13.22
CA SER A 97 13.76 -0.12 13.15
C SER A 97 13.60 1.34 12.70
N HIS A 98 12.41 1.77 12.29
CA HIS A 98 12.18 3.10 11.72
C HIS A 98 10.82 3.66 12.11
N LEU A 99 10.48 3.56 13.40
CA LEU A 99 9.27 4.18 13.92
C LEU A 99 9.33 5.70 13.77
N LYS A 100 8.20 6.32 13.41
CA LYS A 100 8.08 7.77 13.23
C LYS A 100 6.84 8.29 13.94
N LYS A 101 6.89 9.54 14.40
CA LYS A 101 5.71 10.22 14.97
C LYS A 101 4.72 10.48 13.83
N PRO A 102 3.50 9.93 13.88
CA PRO A 102 2.52 10.14 12.83
C PRO A 102 1.95 11.57 12.88
N LEU A 103 1.59 12.10 11.72
CA LEU A 103 0.78 13.33 11.61
C LEU A 103 -0.59 13.11 12.25
N LYS A 104 -1.18 11.93 12.00
CA LYS A 104 -2.44 11.49 12.59
C LYS A 104 -2.40 9.98 12.78
N SER A 105 -2.90 9.49 13.91
CA SER A 105 -2.98 8.05 14.16
C SER A 105 -4.18 7.74 15.05
N PHE A 106 -4.78 6.59 14.79
CA PHE A 106 -5.86 6.02 15.59
C PHE A 106 -5.42 4.64 16.07
N TYR A 107 -5.33 4.48 17.39
CA TYR A 107 -5.17 3.16 17.97
C TYR A 107 -6.51 2.44 17.95
N PHE A 108 -6.56 1.33 17.23
CA PHE A 108 -7.77 0.54 17.04
C PHE A 108 -8.06 -0.41 18.21
N GLY A 109 -7.04 -0.74 19.02
CA GLY A 109 -7.17 -1.65 20.16
C GLY A 109 -7.08 -3.14 19.80
N ASN A 110 -7.06 -3.49 18.52
CA ASN A 110 -6.88 -4.87 18.05
C ASN A 110 -6.14 -4.87 16.69
N ILE A 111 -5.51 -6.00 16.35
CA ILE A 111 -4.84 -6.23 15.06
C ILE A 111 -5.78 -6.83 14.00
N LYS A 112 -6.99 -7.22 14.41
CA LYS A 112 -8.08 -7.69 13.54
C LYS A 112 -9.24 -6.73 13.64
N VAL A 113 -9.94 -6.54 12.52
CA VAL A 113 -11.20 -5.81 12.49
C VAL A 113 -12.34 -6.79 12.71
N GLU A 114 -12.97 -6.69 13.87
CA GLU A 114 -14.20 -7.42 14.21
C GLU A 114 -15.39 -6.79 13.47
N ASN A 115 -16.43 -7.60 13.20
CA ASN A 115 -17.56 -7.18 12.36
C ASN A 115 -18.27 -5.92 12.85
N ASP A 116 -18.43 -5.77 14.17
CA ASP A 116 -19.04 -4.62 14.83
C ASP A 116 -18.17 -3.35 14.79
N LYS A 117 -16.87 -3.48 14.48
CA LYS A 117 -15.91 -2.36 14.42
C LYS A 117 -15.51 -1.96 13.00
N ILE A 118 -16.10 -2.55 11.97
CA ILE A 118 -15.78 -2.23 10.57
C ILE A 118 -16.05 -0.76 10.26
N LEU A 119 -17.17 -0.21 10.74
CA LEU A 119 -17.48 1.21 10.54
C LEU A 119 -16.45 2.12 11.19
N ASN A 120 -15.95 1.76 12.37
CA ASN A 120 -14.90 2.51 13.05
C ASN A 120 -13.59 2.48 12.26
N TYR A 121 -13.22 1.31 11.73
CA TYR A 121 -12.04 1.16 10.88
C TYR A 121 -12.13 2.06 9.64
N LEU A 122 -13.24 1.98 8.89
CA LEU A 122 -13.46 2.82 7.70
C LEU A 122 -13.46 4.31 8.05
N ASN A 123 -14.04 4.69 9.19
CA ASN A 123 -14.03 6.08 9.66
C ASN A 123 -12.63 6.57 9.98
N TYR A 124 -11.80 5.77 10.67
CA TYR A 124 -10.43 6.15 11.01
C TYR A 124 -9.55 6.31 9.76
N VAL A 125 -9.76 5.47 8.73
CA VAL A 125 -9.10 5.66 7.43
C VAL A 125 -9.59 6.95 6.77
N LYS A 126 -10.90 7.20 6.73
CA LYS A 126 -11.49 8.44 6.19
C LYS A 126 -10.91 9.68 6.88
N LEU A 127 -10.92 9.72 8.20
CA LEU A 127 -10.39 10.84 8.98
C LEU A 127 -8.89 11.05 8.77
N SER A 128 -8.14 9.99 8.51
CA SER A 128 -6.72 10.07 8.14
C SER A 128 -6.55 10.61 6.72
N TYR A 129 -7.35 10.13 5.76
CA TYR A 129 -7.31 10.59 4.37
C TYR A 129 -7.76 12.06 4.23
N ASP A 130 -8.81 12.48 4.93
CA ASP A 130 -9.24 13.88 4.95
C ASP A 130 -8.19 14.80 5.62
N CYS A 131 -7.38 14.26 6.54
CA CYS A 131 -6.27 15.01 7.11
C CYS A 131 -5.18 15.31 6.08
N ILE A 132 -4.80 14.34 5.24
CA ILE A 132 -3.71 14.54 4.27
C ILE A 132 -4.10 15.48 3.14
N LYS A 133 -5.39 15.54 2.75
CA LYS A 133 -5.89 16.48 1.72
C LYS A 133 -5.57 17.95 2.01
N ASN A 134 -5.42 18.31 3.28
CA ASN A 134 -5.08 19.67 3.72
C ASN A 134 -3.57 19.89 3.92
N GLN A 135 -2.74 18.95 3.49
CA GLN A 135 -1.29 19.02 3.60
C GLN A 135 -0.64 19.14 2.22
N GLN A 136 0.60 19.60 2.21
CA GLN A 136 1.42 19.55 1.01
C GLN A 136 2.15 18.21 0.92
N TYR A 137 1.96 17.50 -0.19
CA TYR A 137 2.63 16.25 -0.53
C TYR A 137 2.59 16.06 -2.05
N ASP A 138 3.52 15.26 -2.59
CA ASP A 138 3.60 14.96 -4.03
C ASP A 138 3.13 13.54 -4.35
N LEU A 139 3.36 12.61 -3.41
CA LEU A 139 3.04 11.20 -3.52
C LEU A 139 2.37 10.71 -2.23
N LEU A 140 1.17 10.14 -2.33
CA LEU A 140 0.55 9.38 -1.25
C LEU A 140 0.64 7.89 -1.56
N LEU A 141 1.29 7.16 -0.66
CA LEU A 141 1.34 5.71 -0.67
C LEU A 141 0.36 5.15 0.36
N VAL A 142 -0.53 4.25 -0.07
CA VAL A 142 -1.49 3.60 0.81
C VAL A 142 -1.16 2.13 0.96
N ASN A 143 -0.85 1.72 2.20
CA ASN A 143 -0.74 0.31 2.58
C ASN A 143 -2.08 -0.21 3.09
N THR A 144 -2.38 -1.48 2.83
CA THR A 144 -3.66 -2.09 3.18
C THR A 144 -3.49 -3.44 3.86
N MET A 145 -4.53 -3.86 4.58
CA MET A 145 -4.57 -5.20 5.17
C MET A 145 -4.58 -6.29 4.10
N GLY A 146 -4.02 -7.45 4.45
CA GLY A 146 -3.98 -8.65 3.62
C GLY A 146 -5.30 -9.41 3.46
N TRP A 147 -6.43 -8.72 3.37
CA TRP A 147 -7.75 -9.33 3.27
C TRP A 147 -8.09 -9.74 1.84
N GLY A 148 -8.30 -11.05 1.63
CA GLY A 148 -8.55 -11.61 0.29
C GLY A 148 -9.91 -12.29 0.13
N SER A 149 -10.78 -12.29 1.14
CA SER A 149 -12.09 -12.96 1.09
C SER A 149 -13.19 -12.20 1.82
N ASP A 150 -14.45 -12.47 1.41
CA ASP A 150 -15.68 -12.10 2.11
C ASP A 150 -15.76 -10.61 2.48
N THR A 151 -16.08 -10.31 3.74
CA THR A 151 -16.13 -8.96 4.32
C THR A 151 -14.85 -8.15 4.05
N GLY A 152 -13.71 -8.82 3.98
CA GLY A 152 -12.44 -8.19 3.66
C GLY A 152 -12.39 -7.54 2.27
N LEU A 153 -13.03 -8.17 1.28
CA LEU A 153 -13.16 -7.62 -0.07
C LEU A 153 -14.14 -6.44 -0.11
N VAL A 154 -15.21 -6.50 0.69
CA VAL A 154 -16.14 -5.38 0.87
C VAL A 154 -15.40 -4.16 1.42
N ILE A 155 -14.62 -4.35 2.49
CA ILE A 155 -13.86 -3.25 3.11
C ILE A 155 -12.83 -2.70 2.13
N MET A 156 -12.10 -3.57 1.43
CA MET A 156 -11.14 -3.15 0.41
C MET A 156 -11.78 -2.27 -0.65
N LYS A 157 -12.98 -2.64 -1.08
CA LYS A 157 -13.73 -1.87 -2.06
C LYS A 157 -14.12 -0.49 -1.53
N GLU A 158 -14.61 -0.40 -0.30
CA GLU A 158 -14.94 0.88 0.33
C GLU A 158 -13.70 1.77 0.51
N LEU A 159 -12.54 1.19 0.82
CA LEU A 159 -11.28 1.93 0.88
C LEU A 159 -10.86 2.50 -0.49
N ILE A 160 -11.00 1.73 -1.56
CA ILE A 160 -10.70 2.19 -2.93
C ILE A 160 -11.62 3.35 -3.31
N ASP A 161 -12.92 3.24 -3.02
CA ASP A 161 -13.91 4.29 -3.35
C ASP A 161 -13.70 5.56 -2.52
N LEU A 162 -13.28 5.40 -1.27
CA LEU A 162 -12.94 6.49 -0.37
C LEU A 162 -11.69 7.25 -0.84
N ILE A 163 -10.65 6.53 -1.27
CA ILE A 163 -9.33 7.10 -1.56
C ILE A 163 -9.19 7.54 -3.01
N LYS A 164 -9.87 6.89 -3.95
CA LYS A 164 -9.78 7.15 -5.40
C LYS A 164 -8.34 7.24 -5.90
N PRO A 165 -7.55 6.15 -5.76
CA PRO A 165 -6.15 6.19 -6.17
C PRO A 165 -6.03 6.39 -7.68
N ALA A 166 -5.01 7.12 -8.10
CA ALA A 166 -4.65 7.22 -9.52
C ALA A 166 -4.11 5.88 -10.03
N ILE A 167 -3.36 5.17 -9.19
CA ILE A 167 -2.72 3.88 -9.51
C ILE A 167 -3.08 2.86 -8.44
N LEU A 168 -3.60 1.70 -8.86
CA LEU A 168 -3.88 0.57 -7.98
C LEU A 168 -2.93 -0.57 -8.31
N VAL A 169 -2.11 -0.95 -7.33
CA VAL A 169 -1.16 -2.06 -7.46
C VAL A 169 -1.65 -3.25 -6.63
N GLN A 170 -2.00 -4.35 -7.28
CA GLN A 170 -2.37 -5.60 -6.62
C GLN A 170 -1.21 -6.59 -6.66
N LEU A 171 -0.74 -7.03 -5.49
CA LEU A 171 0.28 -8.07 -5.37
C LEU A 171 -0.38 -9.44 -5.21
N ARG A 172 0.01 -10.38 -6.08
CA ARG A 172 -0.41 -11.79 -6.03
C ARG A 172 0.82 -12.69 -6.02
N SER A 173 0.81 -13.74 -5.20
CA SER A 173 1.90 -14.72 -5.25
C SER A 173 1.84 -15.50 -6.58
N SER A 174 2.98 -15.66 -7.24
CA SER A 174 3.12 -16.56 -8.39
C SER A 174 3.14 -18.04 -8.00
N SER A 175 3.20 -18.34 -6.69
CA SER A 175 3.23 -19.71 -6.22
C SER A 175 1.83 -20.33 -6.24
N PRO A 176 1.62 -21.47 -6.94
CA PRO A 176 0.32 -22.15 -6.96
C PRO A 176 -0.08 -22.74 -5.60
N HIS A 177 0.84 -22.79 -4.62
CA HIS A 177 0.59 -23.31 -3.27
C HIS A 177 0.29 -22.19 -2.27
N PHE A 178 0.16 -20.95 -2.76
CA PHE A 178 -0.13 -19.80 -1.90
C PHE A 178 -1.59 -19.83 -1.47
N ARG A 179 -1.82 -20.06 -0.18
CA ARG A 179 -3.15 -20.35 0.37
C ARG A 179 -4.08 -19.14 0.46
N HIS A 180 -3.53 -17.93 0.50
CA HIS A 180 -4.34 -16.71 0.57
C HIS A 180 -4.31 -16.02 -0.78
N ILE A 181 -5.37 -16.16 -1.57
CA ILE A 181 -5.48 -15.47 -2.84
C ILE A 181 -6.43 -14.30 -2.64
N MET A 182 -6.09 -13.16 -3.22
CA MET A 182 -7.03 -12.06 -3.39
C MET A 182 -7.46 -12.08 -4.86
N PRO A 183 -8.76 -12.21 -5.17
CA PRO A 183 -9.26 -12.14 -6.55
C PRO A 183 -8.98 -10.76 -7.17
N ASP A 184 -9.09 -10.66 -8.49
CA ASP A 184 -8.96 -9.37 -9.17
C ASP A 184 -10.02 -8.39 -8.66
N ILE A 185 -9.65 -7.12 -8.54
CA ILE A 185 -10.55 -6.08 -8.03
C ILE A 185 -11.87 -6.10 -8.82
N SER A 186 -12.97 -6.25 -8.11
CA SER A 186 -14.30 -6.29 -8.71
C SER A 186 -15.20 -5.18 -8.17
N PRO A 187 -15.95 -4.49 -9.06
CA PRO A 187 -16.98 -3.54 -8.64
C PRO A 187 -18.09 -4.18 -7.82
N LEU A 188 -18.24 -5.51 -7.91
CA LEU A 188 -19.33 -6.22 -7.29
C LEU A 188 -19.09 -6.51 -5.80
N TRP A 189 -17.88 -6.31 -5.28
CA TRP A 189 -17.56 -6.68 -3.89
C TRP A 189 -18.41 -5.95 -2.85
N SER A 190 -18.76 -4.70 -3.08
CA SER A 190 -19.62 -3.94 -2.15
C SER A 190 -21.10 -3.99 -2.53
N LYS A 191 -21.46 -4.55 -3.68
CA LYS A 191 -22.84 -4.55 -4.19
C LYS A 191 -23.74 -5.35 -3.24
N ASN A 192 -24.75 -4.68 -2.69
CA ASN A 192 -25.73 -5.25 -1.75
C ASN A 192 -25.11 -5.77 -0.43
N ALA A 193 -23.86 -5.44 -0.11
CA ALA A 193 -23.27 -5.82 1.16
C ALA A 193 -23.84 -4.93 2.27
N SER A 194 -24.51 -5.52 3.27
CA SER A 194 -25.18 -4.76 4.35
C SER A 194 -24.24 -3.76 5.03
N ILE A 195 -22.98 -4.13 5.24
CA ILE A 195 -21.98 -3.24 5.86
C ILE A 195 -21.58 -2.06 4.97
N SER A 196 -21.52 -2.27 3.64
CA SER A 196 -21.28 -1.20 2.67
C SER A 196 -22.47 -0.24 2.62
N ASN A 197 -23.68 -0.77 2.53
CA ASN A 197 -24.91 0.04 2.54
C ASN A 197 -25.00 0.89 3.80
N LEU A 198 -24.70 0.30 4.97
CA LEU A 198 -24.68 1.02 6.24
C LEU A 198 -23.60 2.10 6.27
N TYR A 199 -22.36 1.78 5.88
CA TYR A 199 -21.27 2.75 5.80
C TYR A 199 -21.64 3.94 4.89
N ARG A 200 -22.10 3.65 3.67
CA ARG A 200 -22.47 4.69 2.71
C ARG A 200 -23.63 5.55 3.18
N HIS A 201 -24.64 4.96 3.82
CA HIS A 201 -25.74 5.71 4.43
C HIS A 201 -25.26 6.64 5.55
N VAL A 202 -24.44 6.13 6.48
CA VAL A 202 -23.91 6.90 7.62
C VAL A 202 -23.06 8.11 7.17
N TYR A 203 -22.35 7.98 6.05
CA TYR A 203 -21.46 9.03 5.54
C TYR A 203 -21.98 9.73 4.27
N GLU A 204 -23.27 9.56 3.95
CA GLU A 204 -23.93 10.19 2.79
C GLU A 204 -23.20 9.97 1.45
N ILE A 205 -22.62 8.77 1.27
CA ILE A 205 -21.92 8.38 0.05
C ILE A 205 -22.94 7.81 -0.94
N PRO A 206 -22.99 8.31 -2.20
CA PRO A 206 -23.93 7.80 -3.19
C PRO A 206 -23.74 6.29 -3.48
N LEU A 207 -24.83 5.53 -3.57
CA LEU A 207 -24.78 4.09 -3.88
C LEU A 207 -24.32 3.80 -5.32
N ASN A 208 -24.61 4.73 -6.23
CA ASN A 208 -24.20 4.70 -7.63
C ASN A 208 -22.80 5.30 -7.87
N TYR A 209 -22.04 5.59 -6.81
CA TYR A 209 -20.69 6.14 -6.93
C TYR A 209 -19.81 5.16 -7.71
N SER A 210 -19.57 5.52 -8.96
CA SER A 210 -18.98 4.68 -9.99
C SER A 210 -17.47 4.60 -9.84
N TYR A 211 -16.92 3.52 -10.41
CA TYR A 211 -15.50 3.41 -10.73
C TYR A 211 -15.04 4.64 -11.51
N ASP A 212 -14.10 5.38 -10.95
CA ASP A 212 -13.19 6.18 -11.75
C ASP A 212 -12.14 5.24 -12.38
N LYS A 213 -11.68 5.59 -13.58
CA LYS A 213 -10.57 4.89 -14.23
C LYS A 213 -9.30 5.12 -13.40
N TYR A 214 -8.88 4.10 -12.66
CA TYR A 214 -7.54 4.03 -12.08
C TYR A 214 -6.68 3.07 -12.90
N ASP A 215 -5.37 3.31 -12.92
CA ASP A 215 -4.44 2.44 -13.61
C ASP A 215 -4.16 1.20 -12.76
N TYR A 216 -4.83 0.11 -13.15
CA TYR A 216 -4.75 -1.17 -12.45
C TYR A 216 -3.54 -1.98 -12.91
N ASN A 217 -2.64 -2.27 -11.98
CA ASN A 217 -1.43 -3.06 -12.19
C ASN A 217 -1.44 -4.31 -11.31
N LEU A 218 -1.45 -5.49 -11.94
CA LEU A 218 -1.32 -6.78 -11.25
C LEU A 218 0.15 -7.22 -11.25
N LEU A 219 0.77 -7.25 -10.07
CA LEU A 219 2.16 -7.70 -9.89
C LEU A 219 2.22 -9.10 -9.31
N LEU A 220 2.90 -9.99 -10.03
CA LEU A 220 3.19 -11.33 -9.56
C LEU A 220 4.48 -11.32 -8.73
N THR A 221 4.37 -11.69 -7.46
CA THR A 221 5.52 -11.75 -6.56
C THR A 221 5.90 -13.20 -6.25
N PRO A 222 7.21 -13.54 -6.19
CA PRO A 222 7.66 -14.88 -5.86
C PRO A 222 7.55 -15.22 -4.37
N VAL A 223 6.88 -14.39 -3.56
CA VAL A 223 6.90 -14.48 -2.10
C VAL A 223 6.10 -15.70 -1.61
N ARG A 224 6.76 -16.61 -0.88
CA ARG A 224 6.20 -17.81 -0.22
C ARG A 224 5.84 -17.52 1.26
N GLN A 225 4.74 -18.11 1.74
CA GLN A 225 4.36 -18.17 3.15
C GLN A 225 5.35 -18.97 4.02
N HIS A 226 5.38 -18.68 5.32
CA HIS A 226 6.14 -19.45 6.32
C HIS A 226 5.33 -20.52 7.05
N SER A 227 5.87 -21.73 6.99
CA SER A 227 5.98 -22.64 8.13
C SER A 227 7.45 -22.89 8.54
N HIS A 228 8.47 -22.65 7.69
CA HIS A 228 9.88 -23.01 7.94
C HIS A 228 10.92 -21.88 7.69
N GLY A 229 10.57 -20.60 7.95
CA GLY A 229 11.51 -19.46 7.86
C GLY A 229 11.69 -18.86 6.45
N LYS A 230 12.13 -17.58 6.38
CA LYS A 230 12.23 -16.76 5.14
C LYS A 230 12.84 -17.53 3.97
N SER A 231 12.07 -17.74 2.90
CA SER A 231 12.59 -18.32 1.67
C SER A 231 13.74 -17.43 1.16
N ASN A 232 14.71 -17.99 0.44
CA ASN A 232 15.81 -17.18 -0.09
C ASN A 232 15.30 -16.01 -0.96
N LEU A 233 14.20 -16.22 -1.70
CA LEU A 233 13.55 -15.18 -2.49
C LEU A 233 12.89 -14.10 -1.62
N THR A 234 12.24 -14.48 -0.51
CA THR A 234 11.68 -13.53 0.47
C THR A 234 12.78 -12.70 1.15
N ARG A 235 13.90 -13.34 1.52
CA ARG A 235 15.07 -12.64 2.10
C ARG A 235 15.68 -11.67 1.11
N GLN A 236 15.82 -12.10 -0.14
CA GLN A 236 16.30 -11.27 -1.24
C GLN A 236 15.38 -10.06 -1.45
N ALA A 237 14.06 -10.25 -1.55
CA ALA A 237 13.10 -9.14 -1.67
C ALA A 237 13.18 -8.12 -0.51
N CYS A 238 13.40 -8.58 0.73
CA CYS A 238 13.65 -7.66 1.85
C CYS A 238 14.96 -6.88 1.67
N LEU A 239 16.07 -7.56 1.37
CA LEU A 239 17.36 -6.91 1.11
C LEU A 239 17.26 -5.90 -0.04
N TRP A 240 16.50 -6.24 -1.08
CA TRP A 240 16.22 -5.38 -2.23
C TRP A 240 15.48 -4.11 -1.85
N SER A 241 14.43 -4.24 -1.04
CA SER A 241 13.71 -3.07 -0.53
C SER A 241 14.65 -2.13 0.20
N TYR A 242 15.64 -2.65 0.94
CA TYR A 242 16.61 -1.84 1.66
C TYR A 242 17.67 -1.23 0.73
N PHE A 243 18.20 -1.98 -0.24
CA PHE A 243 19.35 -1.55 -1.04
C PHE A 243 18.99 -0.97 -2.42
N SER A 244 17.73 -0.66 -2.69
CA SER A 244 17.27 -0.18 -4.00
C SER A 244 17.96 1.11 -4.46
N GLN A 245 18.47 1.90 -3.51
CA GLN A 245 19.25 3.12 -3.76
C GLN A 245 20.61 2.86 -4.44
N ILE A 246 21.17 1.66 -4.30
CA ILE A 246 22.49 1.30 -4.84
C ILE A 246 22.40 1.04 -6.35
N GLU A 247 21.25 0.61 -6.87
CA GLU A 247 21.05 0.38 -8.31
C GLU A 247 21.15 1.67 -9.13
N THR A 248 20.68 2.80 -8.59
CA THR A 248 20.73 4.12 -9.25
C THR A 248 22.14 4.71 -9.30
N LYS A 249 23.05 4.30 -8.41
CA LYS A 249 24.43 4.82 -8.36
C LYS A 249 25.39 4.18 -9.37
N LYS A 250 24.94 3.28 -10.24
CA LYS A 250 25.79 2.62 -11.26
C LYS A 250 26.20 3.50 -12.45
N LEU A 251 25.95 4.81 -12.42
CA LEU A 251 26.35 5.76 -13.47
C LEU A 251 27.54 6.67 -13.09
N ILE A 252 28.23 6.40 -11.97
CA ILE A 252 29.47 7.12 -11.63
C ILE A 252 30.51 6.13 -11.10
N ILE A 253 31.13 5.37 -12.01
CA ILE A 253 32.52 4.89 -11.90
C ILE A 253 33.09 4.88 -13.32
#